data_AF-A0A6V8PXB7-F1
#
_entry.id   AF-A0A6V8PXB7-F1
#
_cell.length_a   1.000
_cell.length_b   1.000
_cell.length_c   1.000
_cell.angle_alpha   90.00
_cell.angle_beta   90.00
_cell.angle_gamma   90.00
#
_symmetry.space_group_name_H-M   'P 1'
#
loop_
_entity.id
_entity.type
_entity.pdbx_description
1 polymer ?
#
loop_
_entity_poly.entity_id
_entity_poly.type
_entity_poly.pdbx_seq_one_letter_code
_entity_poly.pdbx_strand_id
1 'polypeptide(L)'
;MKNIVLIGFMGAGKTTVGEVLSQKLGRIFVDCDTLIEKRIGQTIAEIFAQKGEDFFRKLERECIEEICQREDQVIACGGGAVLDPQNVERLKRSGLIFLLSLPLSGLEERLTLDQDRPLLQEKERGKRIKELWEEREKKYLTAADQVVEVKNMSAEEIADLIIRNYRKLVKEVEP
;
A
#
# COMPACT_ATOMS: atom_id res chain seq x y z
N MET A 1 -17.08 6.07 9.61
CA MET A 1 -15.83 5.92 10.41
C MET A 1 -14.67 5.98 9.42
N LYS A 2 -13.60 6.74 9.69
CA LYS A 2 -12.53 6.98 8.69
C LYS A 2 -11.87 5.68 8.20
N ASN A 3 -11.49 5.63 6.93
CA ASN A 3 -10.75 4.48 6.37
C ASN A 3 -9.38 4.29 7.04
N ILE A 4 -8.88 3.05 7.04
CA ILE A 4 -7.48 2.74 7.34
C ILE A 4 -6.79 2.47 6.00
N VAL A 5 -5.83 3.31 5.63
CA VAL A 5 -5.11 3.20 4.37
C VAL A 5 -3.70 2.68 4.64
N LEU A 6 -3.31 1.60 3.96
CA LEU A 6 -1.98 1.01 4.03
C LEU A 6 -1.17 1.38 2.79
N ILE A 7 -0.05 2.06 3.01
CA ILE A 7 0.97 2.37 2.00
C ILE A 7 2.30 1.74 2.36
N GLY A 8 3.21 1.69 1.39
CA GLY A 8 4.56 1.16 1.58
C GLY A 8 5.06 0.39 0.37
N PHE A 9 6.34 0.07 0.39
CA PHE A 9 7.01 -0.60 -0.72
C PHE A 9 6.40 -1.99 -1.00
N MET A 10 6.62 -2.53 -2.20
CA MET A 10 6.21 -3.90 -2.51
C MET A 10 6.90 -4.88 -1.54
N GLY A 11 6.21 -5.94 -1.12
CA GLY A 11 6.74 -6.87 -0.10
C GLY A 11 6.62 -6.40 1.36
N ALA A 12 6.15 -5.17 1.61
CA ALA A 12 5.94 -4.68 2.98
C ALA A 12 4.81 -5.42 3.74
N GLY A 13 3.99 -6.23 3.06
CA GLY A 13 2.92 -7.02 3.68
C GLY A 13 1.55 -6.33 3.74
N LYS A 14 1.32 -5.30 2.92
CA LYS A 14 0.07 -4.51 2.92
C LYS A 14 -1.19 -5.37 2.76
N THR A 15 -1.19 -6.31 1.82
CA THR A 15 -2.34 -7.19 1.59
C THR A 15 -2.60 -8.07 2.80
N THR A 16 -1.59 -8.79 3.27
CA THR A 16 -1.68 -9.68 4.45
C THR A 16 -2.13 -8.93 5.71
N VAL A 17 -1.51 -7.79 6.03
CA VAL A 17 -1.89 -6.97 7.18
C VAL A 17 -3.30 -6.38 7.00
N GLY A 18 -3.66 -5.98 5.78
CA GLY A 18 -4.98 -5.45 5.46
C GLY A 18 -6.10 -6.46 5.67
N GLU A 19 -5.90 -7.71 5.27
CA GLU A 19 -6.84 -8.81 5.51
C GLU A 19 -7.04 -9.03 7.02
N VAL A 20 -5.95 -9.15 7.78
CA VAL A 20 -6.02 -9.33 9.24
C VAL A 20 -6.73 -8.16 9.93
N LEU A 21 -6.42 -6.92 9.54
CA LEU A 21 -7.10 -5.72 10.03
C LEU A 21 -8.59 -5.76 9.75
N SER A 22 -8.98 -6.13 8.53
CA SER A 22 -10.38 -6.19 8.12
C SER A 22 -11.17 -7.20 8.95
N GLN A 23 -10.60 -8.38 9.21
CA GLN A 23 -11.22 -9.42 10.03
C GLN A 23 -11.38 -8.98 11.48
N LYS A 24 -10.31 -8.42 12.08
CA LYS A 24 -10.33 -7.94 13.47
C LYS A 24 -11.32 -6.79 13.70
N LEU A 25 -11.51 -5.93 12.69
CA LEU A 25 -12.39 -4.76 12.78
C LEU A 25 -13.79 -5.00 12.23
N GLY A 26 -14.04 -6.12 11.54
CA GLY A 26 -15.30 -6.37 10.83
C GLY A 26 -15.52 -5.42 9.63
N ARG A 27 -14.44 -4.98 8.99
CA ARG A 27 -14.46 -4.00 7.89
C ARG A 27 -14.26 -4.65 6.53
N ILE A 28 -14.65 -3.94 5.47
CA ILE A 28 -14.35 -4.37 4.10
C ILE A 28 -12.87 -4.14 3.81
N PHE A 29 -12.19 -5.18 3.33
CA PHE A 29 -10.85 -5.07 2.76
C PHE A 29 -10.90 -4.77 1.27
N VAL A 30 -10.11 -3.79 0.83
CA VAL A 30 -9.96 -3.42 -0.58
C VAL A 30 -8.47 -3.34 -0.91
N ASP A 31 -8.00 -4.20 -1.80
CA ASP A 31 -6.67 -4.10 -2.40
C ASP A 31 -6.79 -3.43 -3.78
N CYS A 32 -6.14 -2.28 -3.94
CA CYS A 32 -6.23 -1.45 -5.14
C CYS A 32 -5.71 -2.18 -6.38
N ASP A 33 -4.58 -2.89 -6.24
CA ASP A 33 -3.94 -3.64 -7.32
C ASP A 33 -4.88 -4.78 -7.76
N THR A 34 -5.41 -5.54 -6.81
CA THR A 34 -6.38 -6.62 -7.07
C THR A 34 -7.66 -6.11 -7.74
N LEU A 35 -8.15 -4.93 -7.34
CA LEU A 35 -9.35 -4.34 -7.91
C LEU A 35 -9.14 -3.92 -9.36
N ILE A 36 -7.96 -3.36 -9.69
CA ILE A 36 -7.58 -3.03 -11.07
C ILE A 36 -7.49 -4.28 -11.92
N GLU A 37 -6.81 -5.33 -11.44
CA GLU A 37 -6.68 -6.59 -12.18
C GLU A 37 -8.03 -7.23 -12.49
N LYS A 38 -8.94 -7.27 -11.50
CA LYS A 38 -10.30 -7.78 -11.68
C LYS A 38 -11.10 -6.99 -12.71
N ARG A 39 -10.94 -5.67 -12.78
CA ARG A 39 -11.66 -4.80 -13.73
C ARG A 39 -11.16 -4.96 -15.15
N ILE A 40 -9.84 -5.08 -15.32
CA ILE A 40 -9.20 -5.15 -16.63
C ILE A 40 -9.18 -6.59 -17.16
N GLY A 41 -9.27 -7.59 -16.28
CA GLY A 41 -9.12 -9.00 -16.64
C GLY A 41 -7.68 -9.35 -17.03
N GLN A 42 -6.71 -8.58 -16.54
CA GLN A 42 -5.28 -8.74 -16.81
C GLN A 42 -4.50 -8.48 -15.53
N THR A 43 -3.38 -9.18 -15.35
CA THR A 43 -2.45 -8.89 -14.25
C THR A 43 -1.79 -7.53 -14.45
N ILE A 44 -1.31 -6.91 -13.37
CA ILE A 44 -0.56 -5.65 -13.46
C ILE A 44 0.65 -5.81 -14.37
N ALA A 45 1.36 -6.93 -14.30
CA ALA A 45 2.50 -7.19 -15.17
C ALA A 45 2.12 -7.16 -16.67
N GLU A 46 0.99 -7.77 -17.04
CA GLU A 46 0.47 -7.73 -18.40
C GLU A 46 0.05 -6.32 -18.82
N ILE A 47 -0.59 -5.56 -17.92
CA ILE A 47 -0.98 -4.17 -18.19
C ILE A 47 0.26 -3.32 -18.48
N PHE A 48 1.31 -3.42 -17.66
CA PHE A 48 2.56 -2.70 -17.90
C PHE A 48 3.22 -3.12 -19.22
N ALA A 49 3.28 -4.42 -19.51
CA ALA A 49 3.92 -4.95 -20.71
C ALA A 49 3.19 -4.55 -22.00
N GLN A 50 1.85 -4.51 -21.99
CA GLN A 50 1.04 -4.29 -23.19
C GLN A 50 0.59 -2.84 -23.37
N LYS A 51 0.32 -2.14 -22.26
CA LYS A 51 -0.31 -0.80 -22.26
C LYS A 51 0.56 0.28 -21.64
N GLY A 52 1.66 -0.09 -20.99
CA GLY A 52 2.62 0.84 -20.39
C GLY A 52 2.20 1.39 -19.02
N GLU A 53 3.16 2.04 -18.36
CA GLU A 53 2.98 2.57 -17.00
C GLU A 53 1.94 3.70 -16.94
N ASP A 54 1.93 4.61 -17.91
CA ASP A 54 1.00 5.75 -17.92
C ASP A 54 -0.47 5.29 -17.90
N PHE A 55 -0.78 4.22 -18.65
CA PHE A 55 -2.10 3.63 -18.65
C PHE A 55 -2.44 3.03 -17.28
N PHE A 56 -1.51 2.29 -16.66
CA PHE A 56 -1.71 1.78 -15.31
C PHE A 56 -1.92 2.91 -14.28
N ARG A 57 -1.13 3.99 -14.35
CA ARG A 57 -1.25 5.12 -13.43
C ARG A 57 -2.59 5.84 -13.56
N LYS A 58 -3.14 5.92 -14.77
CA LYS A 58 -4.50 6.41 -14.98
C LYS A 58 -5.53 5.51 -14.27
N LEU A 59 -5.44 4.20 -14.43
CA LEU A 59 -6.33 3.25 -13.75
C LEU A 59 -6.18 3.28 -12.22
N GLU A 60 -4.95 3.41 -11.72
CA GLU A 60 -4.66 3.54 -10.29
C GLU A 60 -5.35 4.78 -9.71
N ARG A 61 -5.27 5.91 -10.42
CA ARG A 61 -5.94 7.16 -10.02
C ARG A 61 -7.46 7.03 -9.98
N GLU A 62 -8.07 6.43 -11.01
CA GLU A 62 -9.51 6.20 -11.08
C GLU A 62 -9.99 5.22 -10.00
N CYS A 63 -9.22 4.16 -9.74
CA CYS A 63 -9.49 3.19 -8.69
C CYS A 63 -9.44 3.86 -7.31
N ILE A 64 -8.40 4.64 -7.01
CA ILE A 64 -8.25 5.36 -5.74
C ILE A 64 -9.39 6.36 -5.54
N GLU A 65 -9.79 7.07 -6.60
CA GLU A 65 -10.92 8.00 -6.54
C GLU A 65 -12.21 7.31 -6.10
N GLU A 66 -12.50 6.13 -6.64
CA GLU A 66 -13.72 5.39 -6.31
C GLU A 66 -13.70 4.79 -4.91
N ILE A 67 -12.59 4.14 -4.51
CA ILE A 67 -12.50 3.52 -3.18
C ILE A 67 -12.57 4.58 -2.06
N CYS A 68 -12.02 5.78 -2.31
CA CYS A 68 -12.05 6.89 -1.35
C CYS A 68 -13.45 7.51 -1.17
N GLN A 69 -14.45 7.18 -2.01
CA GLN A 69 -15.84 7.62 -1.83
C GLN A 69 -16.59 6.80 -0.77
N ARG A 70 -16.01 5.68 -0.32
CA ARG A 70 -16.60 4.82 0.71
C ARG A 70 -15.87 5.02 2.04
N GLU A 71 -16.59 4.77 3.12
CA GLU A 71 -16.06 4.82 4.48
C GLU A 71 -15.97 3.42 5.11
N ASP A 72 -15.32 3.33 6.28
CA ASP A 72 -15.20 2.14 7.12
C ASP A 72 -14.50 0.96 6.43
N GLN A 73 -13.50 1.26 5.60
CA GLN A 73 -12.71 0.29 4.85
C GLN A 73 -11.28 0.16 5.38
N VAL A 74 -10.64 -0.97 5.06
CA VAL A 74 -9.19 -1.15 5.09
C VAL A 74 -8.71 -1.21 3.65
N ILE A 75 -7.88 -0.25 3.25
CA ILE A 75 -7.44 -0.07 1.87
C ILE A 75 -5.95 -0.38 1.77
N ALA A 76 -5.55 -1.36 0.96
CA ALA A 76 -4.15 -1.57 0.57
C ALA A 76 -3.89 -0.89 -0.78
N CYS A 77 -2.95 0.05 -0.80
CA CYS A 77 -2.58 0.77 -2.02
C CYS A 77 -1.42 0.07 -2.75
N GLY A 78 -1.36 0.22 -4.08
CA GLY A 78 -0.20 -0.16 -4.87
C GLY A 78 1.06 0.61 -4.45
N GLY A 79 2.23 0.05 -4.71
CA GLY A 79 3.50 0.66 -4.29
C GLY A 79 3.78 2.03 -4.94
N GLY A 80 3.12 2.36 -6.05
CA GLY A 80 3.26 3.65 -6.73
C GLY A 80 2.18 4.67 -6.42
N ALA A 81 1.16 4.32 -5.61
CA ALA A 81 0.00 5.19 -5.38
C ALA A 81 0.37 6.59 -4.86
N VAL A 82 1.42 6.68 -4.02
CA VAL A 82 1.88 7.95 -3.42
C VAL A 82 2.70 8.83 -4.37
N LEU A 83 3.03 8.35 -5.57
CA LEU A 83 3.75 9.13 -6.57
C LEU A 83 2.89 10.27 -7.13
N ASP A 84 1.57 10.09 -7.08
CA ASP A 84 0.58 11.06 -7.51
C ASP A 84 0.04 11.86 -6.31
N PRO A 85 0.30 13.18 -6.24
CA PRO A 85 -0.21 14.01 -5.15
C PRO A 85 -1.74 13.98 -5.00
N GLN A 86 -2.49 13.80 -6.09
CA GLN A 86 -3.95 13.75 -6.03
C GLN A 86 -4.44 12.49 -5.33
N ASN A 87 -3.74 11.36 -5.51
CA ASN A 87 -4.04 10.13 -4.77
C ASN A 87 -3.80 10.34 -3.28
N VAL A 88 -2.66 10.94 -2.91
CA VAL A 88 -2.35 11.23 -1.49
C VAL A 88 -3.41 12.13 -0.86
N GLU A 89 -3.83 13.18 -1.55
CA GLU A 89 -4.87 14.10 -1.08
C GLU A 89 -6.21 13.38 -0.85
N ARG A 90 -6.65 12.54 -1.80
CA ARG A 90 -7.88 11.74 -1.68
C ARG A 90 -7.81 10.74 -0.53
N LEU A 91 -6.69 10.04 -0.40
CA LEU A 91 -6.48 9.07 0.67
C LEU A 91 -6.53 9.74 2.05
N LYS A 92 -5.83 10.88 2.23
CA LYS A 92 -5.85 11.66 3.49
C LYS A 92 -7.23 12.22 3.83
N ARG A 93 -8.04 12.58 2.83
CA ARG A 93 -9.42 13.03 3.05
C ARG A 93 -10.32 11.87 3.48
N SER A 94 -10.15 10.68 2.89
CA SER A 94 -11.00 9.52 3.17
C SER A 94 -10.63 8.74 4.44
N GLY A 95 -9.37 8.84 4.89
CA GLY A 95 -8.84 7.96 5.93
C GLY A 95 -7.53 8.42 6.55
N LEU A 96 -7.01 7.58 7.44
CA LEU A 96 -5.67 7.72 8.02
C LEU A 96 -4.69 6.80 7.30
N ILE A 97 -3.54 7.36 6.90
CA ILE A 97 -2.51 6.68 6.13
C ILE A 97 -1.44 6.10 7.06
N PHE A 98 -1.32 4.77 7.04
CA PHE A 98 -0.29 4.00 7.74
C PHE A 98 0.74 3.50 6.73
N LEU A 99 1.99 3.94 6.91
CA LEU A 99 3.13 3.41 6.18
C LEU A 99 3.65 2.16 6.86
N LEU A 100 3.56 1.02 6.19
CA LEU A 100 4.30 -0.18 6.57
C LEU A 100 5.75 -0.03 6.12
N SER A 101 6.61 0.31 7.06
CA SER A 101 8.03 0.58 6.83
C SER A 101 8.86 -0.66 7.11
N LEU A 102 9.66 -1.04 6.12
CA LEU A 102 10.67 -2.07 6.21
C LEU A 102 11.95 -1.52 5.59
N PRO A 103 13.13 -1.67 6.24
CA PRO A 103 14.38 -1.24 5.65
C PRO A 103 14.64 -2.02 4.35
N LEU A 104 15.44 -1.44 3.45
CA LEU A 104 15.79 -2.04 2.16
C LEU A 104 16.27 -3.50 2.31
N SER A 105 17.10 -3.78 3.32
CA SER A 105 17.58 -5.15 3.60
C SER A 105 16.45 -6.14 3.90
N GLY A 106 15.45 -5.75 4.68
CA GLY A 106 14.28 -6.59 4.94
C GLY A 106 13.39 -6.76 3.70
N LEU A 107 13.34 -5.76 2.82
CA LEU A 107 12.59 -5.86 1.56
C LEU A 107 13.28 -6.84 0.60
N GLU A 108 14.61 -6.81 0.52
CA GLU A 108 15.40 -7.75 -0.28
C GLU A 108 15.22 -9.19 0.20
N GLU A 109 15.26 -9.44 1.51
CA GLU A 109 14.98 -10.77 2.09
C GLU A 109 13.59 -11.30 1.73
N ARG A 110 12.55 -10.46 1.77
CA ARG A 110 11.19 -10.87 1.42
C ARG A 110 11.00 -11.06 -0.08
N LEU A 111 11.60 -10.20 -0.89
CA LEU A 111 11.44 -10.23 -2.35
C LEU A 111 12.25 -11.38 -2.97
N THR A 112 13.40 -11.74 -2.42
CA THR A 112 14.17 -12.91 -2.89
C THR A 112 13.41 -14.23 -2.77
N LEU A 113 12.44 -14.32 -1.86
CA LEU A 113 11.55 -15.48 -1.69
C LEU A 113 10.36 -15.49 -2.67
N ASP A 114 10.09 -14.37 -3.36
CA ASP A 114 8.92 -14.16 -4.24
C ASP A 114 9.36 -14.23 -5.72
N GLN A 115 9.03 -15.34 -6.40
CA GLN A 115 9.47 -15.64 -7.79
C GLN A 115 8.54 -15.04 -8.88
N ASP A 116 7.31 -14.63 -8.56
CA ASP A 116 6.28 -14.20 -9.53
C ASP A 116 6.34 -12.70 -9.91
N ARG A 117 7.57 -12.14 -9.94
CA ARG A 117 8.00 -10.75 -10.22
C ARG A 117 8.45 -10.36 -11.64
N PRO A 118 7.62 -10.22 -12.70
CA PRO A 118 8.10 -9.94 -14.07
C PRO A 118 8.93 -8.66 -14.29
N LEU A 119 8.88 -7.69 -13.36
CA LEU A 119 9.61 -6.42 -13.45
C LEU A 119 11.10 -6.52 -13.06
N LEU A 120 11.61 -7.69 -12.66
CA LEU A 120 12.92 -7.85 -12.02
C LEU A 120 13.75 -8.95 -12.70
N GLN A 121 14.45 -8.63 -13.80
CA GLN A 121 15.47 -9.52 -14.37
C GLN A 121 16.68 -9.62 -13.40
N GLU A 122 17.20 -10.84 -13.20
CA GLU A 122 18.12 -11.24 -12.13
C GLU A 122 19.39 -10.38 -11.96
N LYS A 123 19.92 -9.76 -13.02
CA LYS A 123 21.20 -9.04 -12.95
C LYS A 123 21.14 -7.63 -12.37
N GLU A 124 19.96 -7.01 -12.29
CA GLU A 124 19.81 -5.61 -11.84
C GLU A 124 18.76 -5.40 -10.74
N ARG A 125 18.18 -6.49 -10.22
CA ARG A 125 17.09 -6.48 -9.23
C ARG A 125 17.40 -5.60 -8.00
N GLY A 126 18.53 -5.83 -7.34
CA GLY A 126 18.91 -5.04 -6.14
C GLY A 126 19.11 -3.57 -6.44
N LYS A 127 19.77 -3.25 -7.57
CA LYS A 127 20.02 -1.86 -7.99
C LYS A 127 18.71 -1.13 -8.29
N ARG A 128 17.79 -1.77 -9.02
CA ARG A 128 16.49 -1.18 -9.37
C ARG A 128 15.59 -1.01 -8.15
N ILE A 129 15.58 -1.98 -7.23
CA ILE A 129 14.84 -1.86 -5.96
C ILE A 129 15.38 -0.68 -5.16
N LYS A 130 16.71 -0.54 -5.05
CA LYS A 130 17.35 0.57 -4.35
C LYS A 130 16.98 1.93 -4.95
N GLU A 131 17.10 2.09 -6.27
CA GLU A 131 16.70 3.32 -6.97
C GLU A 131 15.24 3.69 -6.70
N LEU A 132 14.33 2.72 -6.82
CA LEU A 132 12.90 2.93 -6.55
C LEU A 132 12.63 3.25 -5.08
N TRP A 133 13.36 2.64 -4.16
CA TRP A 133 13.24 2.90 -2.74
C TRP A 133 13.69 4.32 -2.40
N GLU A 134 14.85 4.74 -2.90
CA GLU A 134 15.38 6.11 -2.70
C GLU A 134 14.45 7.18 -3.28
N GLU A 135 13.81 6.91 -4.42
CA GLU A 135 12.84 7.83 -5.02
C GLU A 135 11.53 7.95 -4.20
N ARG A 136 11.13 6.85 -3.56
CA ARG A 136 9.80 6.72 -2.94
C ARG A 136 9.80 6.93 -1.44
N GLU A 137 10.90 6.66 -0.74
CA GLU A 137 10.98 6.74 0.72
C GLU A 137 10.48 8.09 1.24
N LYS A 138 11.01 9.19 0.70
CA LYS A 138 10.60 10.54 1.08
C LYS A 138 9.11 10.79 0.81
N LYS A 139 8.57 10.27 -0.31
CA LYS A 139 7.15 10.41 -0.67
C LYS A 139 6.27 9.61 0.29
N TYR A 140 6.66 8.40 0.67
CA TYR A 140 5.96 7.61 1.68
C TYR A 140 5.93 8.31 3.04
N LEU A 141 7.09 8.77 3.51
CA LEU A 141 7.20 9.47 4.80
C LEU A 141 6.36 10.76 4.84
N THR A 142 6.31 11.49 3.73
CA THR A 142 5.49 12.72 3.61
C THR A 142 3.99 12.40 3.55
N ALA A 143 3.61 11.30 2.91
CA ALA A 143 2.21 10.89 2.76
C ALA A 143 1.64 10.27 4.04
N ALA A 144 2.46 9.62 4.86
CA ALA A 144 2.00 8.89 6.05
C ALA A 144 1.51 9.82 7.17
N ASP A 145 0.40 9.44 7.82
CA ASP A 145 -0.01 10.01 9.10
C ASP A 145 0.66 9.26 10.27
N GLN A 146 0.96 7.97 10.06
CA GLN A 146 1.75 7.14 10.97
C GLN A 146 2.70 6.22 10.21
N VAL A 147 3.91 6.08 10.74
CA VAL A 147 4.89 5.09 10.28
C VAL A 147 4.84 3.90 11.24
N VAL A 148 4.73 2.69 10.67
CA VAL A 148 4.70 1.42 11.39
C VAL A 148 5.88 0.60 10.92
N GLU A 149 6.88 0.45 11.78
CA GLU A 149 8.01 -0.44 11.50
C GLU A 149 7.55 -1.90 11.62
N VAL A 150 7.71 -2.68 10.56
CA VAL A 150 7.16 -4.06 10.48
C VAL A 150 8.24 -5.15 10.59
N LYS A 151 9.47 -4.80 10.96
CA LYS A 151 10.58 -5.77 11.06
C LYS A 151 10.34 -6.75 12.20
N ASN A 152 10.48 -8.05 11.91
CA ASN A 152 10.31 -9.15 12.88
C ASN A 152 8.94 -9.20 13.56
N MET A 153 7.89 -8.67 12.93
CA MET A 153 6.53 -8.72 13.43
C MET A 153 5.64 -9.57 12.51
N SER A 154 4.73 -10.31 13.13
CA SER A 154 3.62 -10.99 12.46
C SER A 154 2.58 -10.00 11.93
N ALA A 155 1.75 -10.42 10.99
CA ALA A 155 0.68 -9.57 10.46
C ALA A 155 -0.32 -9.17 11.56
N GLU A 156 -0.54 -10.06 12.53
CA GLU A 156 -1.38 -9.89 13.70
C GLU A 156 -0.86 -8.81 14.65
N GLU A 157 0.43 -8.83 14.97
CA GLU A 157 1.06 -7.80 15.81
C GLU A 157 1.02 -6.43 15.14
N ILE A 158 1.28 -6.39 13.83
CA ILE A 158 1.22 -5.14 13.04
C ILE A 158 -0.22 -4.61 13.02
N ALA A 159 -1.20 -5.48 12.79
CA ALA A 159 -2.62 -5.12 12.80
C ALA A 159 -3.05 -4.57 14.17
N ASP A 160 -2.67 -5.22 15.27
CA ASP A 160 -3.00 -4.75 16.62
C ASP A 160 -2.37 -3.40 16.95
N LEU A 161 -1.14 -3.16 16.49
CA LEU A 161 -0.48 -1.87 16.61
C LEU A 161 -1.21 -0.77 15.82
N ILE A 162 -1.59 -1.05 14.57
CA ILE A 162 -2.35 -0.12 13.72
C ILE A 162 -3.71 0.19 14.36
N ILE A 163 -4.45 -0.81 14.86
CA ILE A 163 -5.74 -0.60 15.53
C ILE A 163 -5.57 0.31 16.75
N ARG A 164 -4.53 0.09 17.56
CA ARG A 164 -4.23 0.93 18.72
C ARG A 164 -3.96 2.38 18.31
N ASN A 165 -3.13 2.58 17.30
CA ASN A 165 -2.76 3.92 16.83
C ASN A 165 -3.95 4.64 16.16
N TYR A 166 -4.71 3.93 15.34
CA TYR A 166 -5.94 4.43 14.73
C TYR A 166 -6.94 4.92 15.79
N ARG A 167 -7.19 4.13 16.84
CA ARG A 167 -8.10 4.53 17.93
C ARG A 167 -7.62 5.76 18.69
N LYS A 168 -6.31 5.97 18.83
CA LYS A 168 -5.75 7.19 19.45
C LYS A 168 -6.00 8.41 18.56
N LEU A 169 -5.64 8.30 17.28
CA LEU A 169 -5.75 9.41 16.33
C LEU A 169 -7.19 9.84 16.08
N VAL A 170 -8.13 8.90 16.02
CA VAL A 170 -9.56 9.26 15.87
C VAL A 170 -10.08 9.99 17.11
N LYS A 171 -9.68 9.57 18.33
CA LYS A 171 -10.07 10.23 19.58
C LYS A 171 -9.48 11.62 19.77
N GLU A 172 -8.32 11.90 19.19
CA GLU A 172 -7.69 13.23 19.23
C GLU A 172 -8.39 14.23 18.28
N VAL A 173 -9.21 13.74 17.35
CA VAL A 173 -9.88 14.54 16.31
C VAL A 173 -11.38 14.74 16.61
N GLU A 174 -11.99 13.89 17.43
CA GLU A 174 -13.38 14.03 17.87
C GLU A 174 -13.44 14.71 19.26
N PRO A 175 -13.99 15.93 19.38
CA PRO A 175 -14.08 16.67 20.65
C PRO A 175 -15.09 16.07 21.65
#